data_AF-A0A1R3JKD8-F1
#
_entry.id   AF-A0A1R3JKD8-F1
#
_cell.length_a   1.000
_cell.length_b   1.000
_cell.length_c   1.000
_cell.angle_alpha   90.00
_cell.angle_beta   90.00
_cell.angle_gamma   90.00
#
_symmetry.space_group_name_H-M   'P 1'
#
loop_
_entity.id
_entity.type
_entity.pdbx_description
1 polymer ?
#
loop_
_entity_poly.entity_id
_entity_poly.type
_entity_poly.pdbx_seq_one_letter_code
_entity_poly.pdbx_strand_id
1 'polypeptide(L)'
;MASSSSSSSVTNGNNNNPPPPSSSNDVASPSASSAIDFLTLCHRLKTTKRAGWVRRDVQNPESIADHMYRMGLMALIASDIPGIDRDKCVKMAIVHDIAEAIVGDITPADGVPKAEKSRREREAIDHMCKVLGGGSRAKEMEELWMEYEENSSSEAKILKDFDKVEMILQALEYENG
;
A
#
# COMPACT_ATOMS: atom_id res chain seq x y z
N MET A 1 0.60 -56.56 -69.84
CA MET A 1 1.81 -56.14 -69.11
C MET A 1 1.37 -55.32 -67.91
N ALA A 2 1.84 -55.73 -66.72
CA ALA A 2 2.01 -54.99 -65.45
C ALA A 2 0.91 -54.00 -65.00
N SER A 3 0.21 -54.30 -63.89
CA SER A 3 0.43 -53.72 -62.53
C SER A 3 -0.46 -52.47 -62.31
N SER A 4 -1.17 -52.24 -61.21
CA SER A 4 -1.11 -52.76 -59.84
C SER A 4 -2.37 -52.32 -59.08
N SER A 5 -2.83 -53.18 -58.18
CA SER A 5 -3.61 -52.94 -56.95
C SER A 5 -3.01 -51.79 -56.11
N SER A 6 -3.61 -51.09 -55.14
CA SER A 6 -4.82 -51.21 -54.29
C SER A 6 -4.72 -50.06 -53.28
N SER A 7 -5.81 -49.42 -52.83
CA SER A 7 -5.82 -48.78 -51.50
C SER A 7 -7.23 -48.44 -51.01
N SER A 8 -7.66 -49.11 -49.94
CA SER A 8 -8.64 -48.55 -49.01
C SER A 8 -8.56 -49.30 -47.69
N SER A 9 -7.94 -48.67 -46.69
CA SER A 9 -8.03 -49.06 -45.29
C SER A 9 -8.21 -47.80 -44.47
N VAL A 10 -9.41 -47.69 -43.91
CA VAL A 10 -9.85 -46.74 -42.89
C VAL A 10 -9.08 -47.03 -41.60
N THR A 11 -8.49 -46.00 -40.98
CA THR A 11 -8.11 -46.07 -39.57
C THR A 11 -8.74 -44.93 -38.79
N ASN A 12 -9.45 -45.35 -37.75
CA ASN A 12 -10.18 -44.58 -36.76
C ASN A 12 -9.18 -44.02 -35.75
N GLY A 13 -8.98 -42.70 -35.71
CA GLY A 13 -8.08 -42.03 -34.77
C GLY A 13 -8.85 -41.45 -33.58
N ASN A 14 -8.86 -42.18 -32.46
CA ASN A 14 -9.43 -41.76 -31.19
C ASN A 14 -8.49 -40.74 -30.51
N ASN A 15 -8.79 -39.44 -30.65
CA ASN A 15 -7.95 -38.35 -30.12
C ASN A 15 -8.33 -38.02 -28.66
N ASN A 16 -7.88 -38.84 -27.71
CA ASN A 16 -7.90 -38.52 -26.29
C ASN A 16 -6.64 -37.71 -25.91
N ASN A 17 -6.61 -36.42 -26.25
CA ASN A 17 -5.66 -35.50 -25.63
C ASN A 17 -6.33 -34.82 -24.42
N PRO A 18 -5.70 -34.83 -23.23
CA PRO A 18 -6.19 -34.04 -22.11
C PRO A 18 -6.12 -32.54 -22.47
N PRO A 19 -7.07 -31.72 -21.99
CA PRO A 19 -7.01 -30.28 -22.21
C PRO A 19 -5.72 -29.71 -21.60
N PRO A 20 -5.15 -28.66 -22.20
CA PRO A 20 -3.98 -28.00 -21.64
C PRO A 20 -4.30 -27.46 -20.24
N PRO A 21 -3.33 -27.42 -19.32
CA PRO A 21 -3.54 -26.87 -18.00
C PRO A 21 -4.01 -25.42 -18.13
N SER A 22 -5.20 -25.15 -17.58
CA SER A 22 -5.72 -23.80 -17.42
C SER A 22 -4.76 -23.02 -16.54
N SER A 23 -3.94 -22.18 -17.17
CA SER A 23 -3.13 -21.17 -16.50
C SER A 23 -4.02 -20.00 -16.10
N SER A 24 -4.98 -20.28 -15.23
CA SER A 24 -5.65 -19.24 -14.44
C SER A 24 -4.66 -18.81 -13.35
N ASN A 25 -3.74 -17.90 -13.70
CA ASN A 25 -3.20 -16.97 -12.72
C ASN A 25 -4.34 -16.03 -12.32
N ASP A 26 -5.34 -16.58 -11.63
CA ASP A 26 -6.32 -15.78 -10.91
C ASP A 26 -5.54 -15.16 -9.76
N VAL A 27 -5.04 -13.96 -10.00
CA VAL A 27 -4.45 -13.11 -8.97
C VAL A 27 -5.56 -12.90 -7.95
N ALA A 28 -5.52 -13.68 -6.86
CA ALA A 28 -6.59 -13.72 -5.87
C ALA A 28 -6.90 -12.30 -5.40
N SER A 29 -8.14 -11.86 -5.63
CA SER A 29 -8.62 -10.59 -5.12
C SER A 29 -8.99 -10.74 -3.64
N PRO A 30 -8.87 -9.67 -2.83
CA PRO A 30 -9.34 -9.68 -1.44
C PRO A 30 -10.77 -10.19 -1.35
N SER A 31 -11.01 -11.15 -0.48
CA SER A 31 -12.36 -11.53 -0.06
C SER A 31 -12.96 -10.42 0.81
N ALA A 32 -14.29 -10.40 0.95
CA ALA A 32 -14.92 -9.45 1.88
C ALA A 32 -14.41 -9.61 3.32
N SER A 33 -14.17 -10.86 3.76
CA SER A 33 -13.63 -11.13 5.11
C SER A 33 -12.22 -10.57 5.27
N SER A 34 -11.32 -10.86 4.33
CA SER A 34 -9.92 -10.37 4.40
C SER A 34 -9.84 -8.85 4.31
N ALA A 35 -10.74 -8.21 3.55
CA ALA A 35 -10.87 -6.75 3.56
C ALA A 35 -11.34 -6.21 4.92
N ILE A 36 -12.32 -6.86 5.56
CA ILE A 36 -12.77 -6.47 6.91
C ILE A 36 -11.66 -6.65 7.95
N ASP A 37 -10.89 -7.74 7.88
CA ASP A 37 -9.77 -8.00 8.78
C ASP A 37 -8.67 -6.92 8.61
N PHE A 38 -8.34 -6.59 7.36
CA PHE A 38 -7.41 -5.50 7.05
C PHE A 38 -7.91 -4.14 7.56
N LEU A 39 -9.19 -3.81 7.36
CA LEU A 39 -9.78 -2.56 7.86
C LEU A 39 -9.83 -2.52 9.39
N THR A 40 -10.07 -3.67 10.02
CA THR A 40 -10.03 -3.82 11.49
C THR A 40 -8.63 -3.57 12.02
N LEU A 41 -7.59 -4.04 11.32
CA LEU A 41 -6.21 -3.72 11.66
C LEU A 41 -5.91 -2.21 11.52
N CYS A 42 -6.38 -1.60 10.43
CA CYS A 42 -6.24 -0.16 10.17
C CYS A 42 -6.99 0.73 11.20
N HIS A 43 -7.93 0.19 11.96
CA HIS A 43 -8.60 0.92 13.04
C HIS A 43 -7.60 1.55 14.02
N ARG A 44 -6.45 0.88 14.26
CA ARG A 44 -5.40 1.38 15.15
C ARG A 44 -4.86 2.75 14.74
N LEU A 45 -4.93 3.13 13.46
CA LEU A 45 -4.51 4.45 12.98
C LEU A 45 -5.40 5.57 13.52
N LYS A 46 -6.69 5.28 13.76
CA LYS A 46 -7.67 6.24 14.32
C LYS A 46 -7.48 6.45 15.82
N THR A 47 -6.96 5.45 16.51
CA THR A 47 -6.82 5.47 17.97
C THR A 47 -5.41 5.81 18.43
N THR A 48 -4.39 5.58 17.60
CA THR A 48 -3.00 5.89 17.92
C THR A 48 -2.76 7.37 17.69
N LYS A 49 -2.37 8.06 18.76
CA LYS A 49 -2.06 9.48 18.74
C LYS A 49 -0.65 9.73 18.25
N ARG A 50 -0.45 10.81 17.48
CA ARG A 50 0.87 11.23 17.00
C ARG A 50 1.78 11.52 18.21
N ALA A 51 2.80 10.69 18.38
CA ALA A 51 3.67 10.63 19.55
C ALA A 51 4.46 11.93 19.73
N GLY A 52 4.77 12.65 18.65
CA GLY A 52 5.36 14.00 18.72
C GLY A 52 4.56 14.96 19.59
N TRP A 53 3.23 15.00 19.41
CA TRP A 53 2.32 15.87 20.17
C TRP A 53 2.07 15.38 21.58
N VAL A 54 1.93 14.05 21.76
CA VAL A 54 1.80 13.44 23.09
C VAL A 54 2.98 13.82 23.99
N ARG A 55 4.21 13.81 23.47
CA ARG A 55 5.42 14.21 24.21
C ARG A 55 5.53 15.70 24.50
N ARG A 56 4.70 16.52 23.86
CA ARG A 56 4.60 17.96 24.10
C ARG A 56 3.39 18.30 24.97
N ASP A 57 2.77 17.29 25.60
CA ASP A 57 1.61 17.43 26.47
C ASP A 57 0.41 18.14 25.82
N VAL A 58 0.34 18.09 24.48
CA VAL A 58 -0.80 18.61 23.71
C VAL A 58 -2.06 17.86 24.16
N GLN A 59 -3.11 18.61 24.47
CA GLN A 59 -4.39 18.03 24.88
C GLN A 59 -5.15 17.53 23.66
N ASN A 60 -5.68 16.31 23.75
CA ASN A 60 -6.42 15.65 22.65
C ASN A 60 -5.70 15.72 21.29
N PRO A 61 -4.43 15.25 21.20
CA PRO A 61 -3.68 15.35 19.96
C PRO A 61 -4.37 14.55 18.85
N GLU A 62 -4.08 14.92 17.61
CA GLU A 62 -4.50 14.21 16.41
C GLU A 62 -4.04 12.74 16.41
N SER A 63 -4.79 11.90 15.71
CA SER A 63 -4.40 10.53 15.38
C SER A 63 -3.57 10.47 14.11
N ILE A 64 -2.91 9.34 13.86
CA ILE A 64 -2.18 9.11 12.60
C ILE A 64 -3.13 9.19 11.39
N ALA A 65 -4.39 8.74 11.56
CA ALA A 65 -5.39 8.85 10.50
C ALA A 65 -5.79 10.30 10.19
N ASP A 66 -5.81 11.19 11.19
CA ASP A 66 -6.12 12.62 10.99
C ASP A 66 -5.03 13.29 10.13
N HIS A 67 -3.77 13.03 10.48
CA HIS A 67 -2.59 13.46 9.73
C HIS A 67 -2.63 12.99 8.26
N MET A 68 -2.78 11.67 8.03
CA MET A 68 -2.86 11.12 6.67
C MET A 68 -4.06 11.64 5.88
N TYR A 69 -5.19 11.89 6.54
CA TYR A 69 -6.37 12.48 5.90
C TYR A 69 -6.07 13.89 5.38
N ARG A 70 -5.47 14.77 6.21
CA ARG A 70 -5.15 16.13 5.78
C ARG A 70 -4.08 16.15 4.70
N MET A 71 -3.09 15.26 4.75
CA MET A 71 -2.14 15.08 3.64
C MET A 71 -2.81 14.65 2.33
N GLY A 72 -3.80 13.75 2.40
CA GLY A 72 -4.60 13.36 1.24
C GLY A 72 -5.37 14.55 0.65
N LEU A 73 -5.93 15.41 1.49
CA LEU A 73 -6.56 16.67 1.06
C LEU A 73 -5.55 17.63 0.42
N MET A 74 -4.36 17.77 1.00
CA MET A 74 -3.29 18.61 0.42
C MET A 74 -2.91 18.12 -0.98
N ALA A 75 -2.74 16.81 -1.17
CA ALA A 75 -2.50 16.23 -2.49
C ALA A 75 -3.67 16.47 -3.46
N LEU A 76 -4.91 16.40 -2.99
CA LEU A 76 -6.10 16.62 -3.82
C LEU A 76 -6.23 18.08 -4.30
N ILE A 77 -5.92 19.06 -3.44
CA ILE A 77 -6.08 20.50 -3.75
C ILE A 77 -4.83 21.16 -4.31
N ALA A 78 -3.68 20.47 -4.30
CA ALA A 78 -2.46 20.96 -4.90
C ALA A 78 -2.68 21.27 -6.38
N SER A 79 -2.08 22.37 -6.85
CA SER A 79 -2.06 22.69 -8.27
C SER A 79 -1.37 21.58 -9.06
N ASP A 80 -1.83 21.31 -10.27
CA ASP A 80 -1.21 20.31 -11.12
C ASP A 80 0.24 20.69 -11.41
N ILE A 81 1.17 19.78 -11.09
CA ILE A 81 2.60 19.94 -11.34
C ILE A 81 2.93 19.10 -12.58
N PRO A 82 3.52 19.68 -13.65
CA PRO A 82 3.88 18.92 -14.84
C PRO A 82 4.73 17.69 -14.53
N GLY A 83 4.24 16.51 -14.96
CA GLY A 83 4.94 15.24 -14.76
C GLY A 83 4.72 14.58 -13.39
N ILE A 84 3.80 15.08 -12.56
CA ILE A 84 3.40 14.47 -11.29
C ILE A 84 2.01 13.86 -11.41
N ASP A 85 1.86 12.61 -10.97
CA ASP A 85 0.55 11.97 -10.86
C ASP A 85 -0.11 12.31 -9.51
N ARG A 86 -1.14 13.17 -9.57
CA ARG A 86 -1.91 13.58 -8.38
C ARG A 86 -2.65 12.41 -7.73
N ASP A 87 -3.21 11.49 -8.50
CA ASP A 87 -3.97 10.37 -7.93
C ASP A 87 -3.02 9.42 -7.18
N LYS A 88 -1.81 9.24 -7.71
CA LYS A 88 -0.73 8.53 -7.01
C LYS A 88 -0.34 9.23 -5.72
N CYS A 89 -0.20 10.56 -5.72
CA CYS A 89 0.06 11.36 -4.52
C CYS A 89 -1.02 11.14 -3.43
N VAL A 90 -2.30 11.14 -3.81
CA VAL A 90 -3.41 10.88 -2.86
C VAL A 90 -3.35 9.46 -2.30
N LYS A 91 -3.13 8.46 -3.17
CA LYS A 91 -2.98 7.06 -2.74
C LYS A 91 -1.78 6.86 -1.81
N MET A 92 -0.65 7.51 -2.11
CA MET A 92 0.55 7.45 -1.28
C MET A 92 0.30 8.10 0.09
N ALA A 93 -0.38 9.26 0.13
CA ALA A 93 -0.71 9.95 1.38
C ALA A 93 -1.49 9.06 2.37
N ILE A 94 -2.46 8.29 1.88
CA ILE A 94 -3.28 7.41 2.73
C ILE A 94 -2.62 6.08 3.11
N VAL A 95 -1.44 5.77 2.54
CA VAL A 95 -0.70 4.51 2.75
C VAL A 95 0.60 4.72 3.50
N HIS A 96 1.21 5.92 3.45
CA HIS A 96 2.60 6.11 3.86
C HIS A 96 2.91 5.71 5.31
N ASP A 97 2.02 6.04 6.26
CA ASP A 97 2.14 5.69 7.68
C ASP A 97 1.27 4.47 8.05
N ILE A 98 0.75 3.70 7.07
CA ILE A 98 -0.18 2.60 7.35
C ILE A 98 0.47 1.49 8.21
N ALA A 99 1.79 1.32 8.12
CA ALA A 99 2.57 0.38 8.93
C ALA A 99 2.48 0.69 10.44
N GLU A 100 2.26 1.96 10.80
CA GLU A 100 2.13 2.41 12.19
C GLU A 100 0.86 1.85 12.85
N ALA A 101 -0.10 1.34 12.06
CA ALA A 101 -1.21 0.53 12.56
C ALA A 101 -0.73 -0.71 13.33
N ILE A 102 0.50 -1.19 13.07
CA ILE A 102 1.15 -2.29 13.79
C ILE A 102 2.23 -1.75 14.71
N VAL A 103 3.18 -0.98 14.18
CA VAL A 103 4.41 -0.61 14.89
C VAL A 103 4.25 0.55 15.87
N GLY A 104 3.16 1.33 15.74
CA GLY A 104 2.97 2.61 16.44
C GLY A 104 3.78 3.74 15.83
N ASP A 105 3.48 4.99 16.23
CA ASP A 105 4.24 6.17 15.78
C ASP A 105 5.62 6.22 16.47
N ILE A 106 6.65 5.74 15.77
CA ILE A 106 8.03 5.72 16.25
C ILE A 106 8.71 7.04 15.88
N THR A 107 9.06 7.81 16.91
CA THR A 107 9.68 9.14 16.74
C THR A 107 11.20 9.08 16.94
N PRO A 108 11.96 10.12 16.53
CA PRO A 108 13.39 10.21 16.84
C PRO A 108 13.72 10.12 18.34
N ALA A 109 12.78 10.53 19.21
CA ALA A 109 12.94 10.47 20.67
C ALA A 109 12.93 9.04 21.23
N ASP A 110 12.44 8.06 20.47
CA ASP A 110 12.42 6.65 20.88
C ASP A 110 13.78 5.95 20.76
N GLY A 111 14.76 6.60 20.12
CA GLY A 111 16.11 6.06 19.99
C GLY A 111 16.20 4.79 19.13
N VAL A 112 15.15 4.45 18.39
CA VAL A 112 15.11 3.30 17.48
C VAL A 112 15.97 3.64 16.25
N PRO A 113 17.02 2.85 15.91
CA PRO A 113 17.81 3.08 14.73
C PRO A 113 16.96 3.04 13.45
N LYS A 114 17.27 3.89 12.46
CA LYS A 114 16.52 3.97 11.19
C LYS A 114 16.36 2.59 10.52
N ALA A 115 17.41 1.77 10.51
CA ALA A 115 17.37 0.43 9.92
C ALA A 115 16.39 -0.51 10.65
N GLU A 116 16.30 -0.39 11.98
CA GLU A 116 15.37 -1.20 12.78
C GLU A 116 13.92 -0.71 12.65
N LYS A 117 13.70 0.62 12.60
CA LYS A 117 12.38 1.19 12.26
C LYS A 117 11.90 0.67 10.90
N SER A 118 12.75 0.82 9.88
CA SER A 118 12.45 0.37 8.52
C SER A 118 12.18 -1.14 8.44
N ARG A 119 12.95 -1.98 9.15
CA ARG A 119 12.70 -3.43 9.24
C ARG A 119 11.33 -3.74 9.83
N ARG A 120 10.98 -3.11 10.96
CA ARG A 120 9.68 -3.32 11.63
C ARG A 120 8.52 -2.90 10.75
N GLU A 121 8.63 -1.76 10.08
CA GLU A 121 7.58 -1.25 9.21
C GLU A 121 7.44 -2.09 7.94
N ARG A 122 8.55 -2.60 7.39
CA ARG A 122 8.53 -3.57 6.31
C ARG A 122 7.77 -4.84 6.70
N GLU A 123 8.09 -5.41 7.85
CA GLU A 123 7.40 -6.61 8.37
C GLU A 123 5.92 -6.35 8.62
N ALA A 124 5.57 -5.16 9.09
CA ALA A 124 4.19 -4.72 9.26
C ALA A 124 3.44 -4.67 7.92
N ILE A 125 3.98 -4.01 6.91
CA ILE A 125 3.35 -3.95 5.58
C ILE A 125 3.22 -5.33 4.96
N ASP A 126 4.26 -6.17 5.03
CA ASP A 126 4.20 -7.54 4.53
C ASP A 126 3.08 -8.34 5.19
N HIS A 127 2.89 -8.15 6.50
CA HIS A 127 1.78 -8.77 7.23
C HIS A 127 0.42 -8.21 6.78
N MET A 128 0.28 -6.90 6.66
CA MET A 128 -0.95 -6.25 6.20
C MET A 128 -1.35 -6.70 4.79
N CYS A 129 -0.39 -6.83 3.87
CA CYS A 129 -0.60 -7.34 2.52
C CYS A 129 -1.11 -8.79 2.52
N LYS A 130 -0.59 -9.64 3.43
CA LYS A 130 -1.08 -11.01 3.61
C LYS A 130 -2.49 -11.04 4.19
N VAL A 131 -2.77 -10.21 5.20
CA VAL A 131 -4.11 -10.08 5.79
C VAL A 131 -5.14 -9.62 4.76
N LEU A 132 -4.78 -8.70 3.86
CA LEU A 132 -5.65 -8.25 2.78
C LEU A 132 -5.99 -9.37 1.77
N GLY A 133 -5.18 -10.42 1.71
CA GLY A 133 -5.32 -11.55 0.78
C GLY A 133 -4.39 -11.48 -0.44
N GLY A 134 -3.38 -10.60 -0.41
CA GLY A 134 -2.41 -10.45 -1.49
C GLY A 134 -3.00 -9.84 -2.77
N GLY A 135 -2.45 -10.27 -3.91
CA GLY A 135 -2.89 -9.83 -5.23
C GLY A 135 -2.44 -8.41 -5.61
N SER A 136 -3.00 -7.88 -6.69
CA SER A 136 -2.57 -6.59 -7.28
C SER A 136 -2.79 -5.40 -6.35
N ARG A 137 -3.85 -5.41 -5.53
CA ARG A 137 -4.17 -4.33 -4.58
C ARG A 137 -3.18 -4.29 -3.42
N ALA A 138 -2.83 -5.45 -2.85
CA ALA A 138 -1.80 -5.51 -1.81
C ALA A 138 -0.43 -5.08 -2.35
N LYS A 139 -0.11 -5.51 -3.58
CA LYS A 139 1.13 -5.12 -4.26
C LYS A 139 1.20 -3.62 -4.52
N GLU A 140 0.13 -2.99 -5.02
CA GLU A 140 0.08 -1.54 -5.22
C GLU A 140 0.32 -0.78 -3.91
N MET A 141 -0.31 -1.20 -2.81
CA MET A 141 -0.10 -0.60 -1.49
C MET A 141 1.36 -0.76 -1.02
N GLU A 142 1.93 -1.95 -1.19
CA GLU A 142 3.33 -2.22 -0.84
C GLU A 142 4.31 -1.35 -1.63
N GLU A 143 4.09 -1.21 -2.94
CA GLU A 143 4.90 -0.40 -3.85
C GLU A 143 4.80 1.10 -3.51
N LEU A 144 3.60 1.61 -3.23
CA LEU A 144 3.39 2.99 -2.79
C LEU A 144 4.12 3.29 -1.48
N TRP A 145 4.01 2.38 -0.51
CA TRP A 145 4.70 2.51 0.77
C TRP A 145 6.22 2.52 0.60
N MET A 146 6.75 1.57 -0.19
CA MET A 146 8.19 1.45 -0.46
C MET A 146 8.72 2.69 -1.19
N GLU A 147 7.99 3.18 -2.19
CA GLU A 147 8.36 4.38 -2.95
C GLU A 147 8.46 5.64 -2.05
N TYR A 148 7.52 5.79 -1.11
CA TYR A 148 7.57 6.86 -0.11
C TYR A 148 8.78 6.73 0.83
N GLU A 149 9.03 5.53 1.34
CA GLU A 149 10.14 5.28 2.27
C GLU A 149 11.51 5.46 1.64
N GLU A 150 11.67 5.02 0.39
CA GLU A 150 12.89 5.20 -0.38
C GLU A 150 13.04 6.62 -0.94
N ASN A 151 11.96 7.41 -0.91
CA ASN A 151 11.90 8.76 -1.46
C ASN A 151 12.36 8.80 -2.94
N SER A 152 11.95 7.78 -3.70
CA SER A 152 12.55 7.44 -4.99
C SER A 152 11.91 8.16 -6.19
N SER A 153 10.68 8.66 -6.05
CA SER A 153 9.95 9.39 -7.09
C SER A 153 9.79 10.88 -6.79
N SER A 154 9.29 11.64 -7.75
CA SER A 154 8.94 13.05 -7.54
C SER A 154 7.68 13.18 -6.69
N GLU A 155 6.72 12.27 -6.84
CA GLU A 155 5.53 12.14 -5.98
C GLU A 155 5.95 11.94 -4.52
N ALA A 156 6.84 10.98 -4.24
CA ALA A 156 7.32 10.71 -2.88
C ALA A 156 8.01 11.93 -2.25
N LYS A 157 8.82 12.65 -3.02
CA LYS A 157 9.50 13.88 -2.57
C LYS A 157 8.50 14.98 -2.20
N ILE A 158 7.50 15.20 -3.05
CA ILE A 158 6.43 16.16 -2.78
C ILE A 158 5.65 15.76 -1.52
N LEU A 159 5.34 14.46 -1.37
CA LEU A 159 4.61 13.98 -0.20
C LEU A 159 5.43 14.12 1.10
N LYS A 160 6.75 13.92 1.07
CA LYS A 160 7.63 14.21 2.21
C LYS A 160 7.67 15.70 2.57
N ASP A 161 7.43 16.59 1.62
CA ASP A 161 7.29 18.02 1.91
C ASP A 161 5.89 18.35 2.44
N PHE A 162 4.84 17.68 1.95
CA PHE A 162 3.51 17.79 2.54
C PHE A 162 3.47 17.30 3.98
N ASP A 163 4.12 16.20 4.32
CA ASP A 163 4.24 15.69 5.70
C ASP A 163 4.80 16.77 6.65
N LYS A 164 5.87 17.46 6.25
CA LYS A 164 6.44 18.56 7.04
C LYS A 164 5.51 19.76 7.13
N VAL A 165 4.89 20.16 6.01
CA VAL A 165 3.99 21.32 5.98
C VAL A 165 2.76 21.07 6.84
N GLU A 166 2.19 19.87 6.76
CA GLU A 166 1.06 19.42 7.55
C GLU A 166 1.42 19.45 9.05
N MET A 167 2.57 18.89 9.42
CA MET A 167 3.06 18.91 10.81
C MET A 167 3.27 20.34 11.35
N ILE A 168 3.83 21.25 10.54
CA ILE A 168 4.04 22.65 10.95
C ILE A 168 2.71 23.39 11.08
N LEU A 169 1.78 23.16 10.17
CA LEU A 169 0.44 23.75 10.23
C LEU A 169 -0.30 23.25 11.48
N GLN A 170 -0.21 21.97 11.79
CA GLN A 170 -0.77 21.41 13.01
C GLN A 170 -0.15 22.03 14.28
N ALA A 171 1.17 22.25 14.27
CA ALA A 171 1.86 22.93 15.36
C ALA A 171 1.27 24.32 15.63
N LEU A 172 1.11 25.10 14.56
CA LEU A 172 0.54 26.46 14.63
C LEU A 172 -0.90 26.46 15.15
N GLU A 173 -1.71 25.47 14.76
CA GLU A 173 -3.07 25.31 15.28
C GLU A 173 -3.09 24.99 16.78
N TYR A 174 -2.17 24.15 17.27
CA TYR A 174 -2.04 23.88 18.70
C TYR A 174 -1.46 25.06 19.51
N GLU A 175 -0.66 25.93 18.89
CA GLU A 175 -0.15 27.14 19.56
C GLU A 175 -1.21 28.26 19.67
N ASN A 176 -2.15 28.32 18.73
CA ASN A 176 -3.17 29.36 18.66
C ASN A 176 -4.50 29.02 19.36
N GLY A 177 -4.71 27.76 19.72
CA GLY A 177 -5.89 27.25 20.43
C GLY A 177 -5.68 27.13 21.93
#